data_AF-A0A0K1W2Q3-F1
#
_entry.id   AF-A0A0K1W2Q3-F1
#
_cell.length_a   1.000
_cell.length_b   1.000
_cell.length_c   1.000
_cell.angle_alpha   90.00
_cell.angle_beta   90.00
_cell.angle_gamma   90.00
#
_symmetry.space_group_name_H-M   'P 1'
#
loop_
_entity.id
_entity.type
_entity.pdbx_description
1 polymer ?
#
loop_
_entity_poly.entity_id
_entity_poly.type
_entity_poly.pdbx_seq_one_letter_code
_entity_poly.pdbx_strand_id
1 'polypeptide(L)'
;MKIDDKYNEIDLENEEHFLTTKKQKWKKFVDNYFKLNTKKITYLSLLLAVNVLLSFICFITLSKVAFLGFLRVELSFVTYIVIWKSVNSFYATIMIFLGTWIRFGWIDNDFVGLISLNISDLLAFWIYLLLNMLFSRFINHKKKVNFYLMNIASFSLCIVSVGLINVILNFTFLLPMYIYFLGYYSSTEYFLETLKLNWFLYGLIIFGFNALKYSINFIIYISIHETLDKIIFKL
;
A
#
# COMPACT_ATOMS: atom_id res chain seq x y z
N MET A 1 -60.53 -4.61 -21.96
CA MET A 1 -59.12 -4.97 -22.20
C MET A 1 -58.39 -4.77 -20.88
N LYS A 2 -58.22 -5.85 -20.09
CA LYS A 2 -57.56 -5.86 -18.76
C LYS A 2 -56.46 -6.92 -18.85
N ILE A 3 -55.27 -6.55 -19.32
CA ILE A 3 -54.13 -7.47 -19.45
C ILE A 3 -52.87 -6.94 -18.73
N ASP A 4 -52.85 -5.69 -18.25
CA ASP A 4 -51.58 -5.07 -17.85
C ASP A 4 -51.18 -5.21 -16.37
N ASP A 5 -52.08 -5.58 -15.44
CA ASP A 5 -51.72 -5.57 -14.01
C ASP A 5 -50.92 -6.81 -13.58
N LYS A 6 -51.21 -7.98 -14.18
CA LYS A 6 -50.64 -9.27 -13.75
C LYS A 6 -49.20 -9.49 -14.22
N TYR A 7 -48.81 -8.88 -15.35
CA TYR A 7 -47.42 -8.91 -15.83
C TYR A 7 -46.52 -7.99 -15.01
N ASN A 8 -47.02 -6.81 -14.62
CA ASN A 8 -46.29 -5.87 -13.78
C ASN A 8 -46.02 -6.42 -12.36
N GLU A 9 -46.96 -7.16 -11.77
CA GLU A 9 -46.76 -7.79 -10.45
C GLU A 9 -45.68 -8.89 -10.46
N ILE A 10 -45.62 -9.71 -11.52
CA ILE A 10 -44.63 -10.79 -11.65
C ILE A 10 -43.21 -10.22 -11.86
N ASP A 11 -43.09 -9.13 -12.61
CA ASP A 11 -41.80 -8.46 -12.81
C ASP A 11 -41.31 -7.75 -11.53
N LEU A 12 -42.23 -7.15 -10.75
CA LEU A 12 -41.91 -6.55 -9.46
C LEU A 12 -41.49 -7.58 -8.39
N GLU A 13 -42.19 -8.72 -8.27
CA GLU A 13 -41.78 -9.79 -7.34
C GLU A 13 -40.41 -10.37 -7.69
N ASN A 14 -40.11 -10.53 -8.98
CA ASN A 14 -38.81 -11.02 -9.44
C ASN A 14 -37.69 -10.01 -9.15
N GLU A 15 -37.95 -8.72 -9.32
CA GLU A 15 -37.00 -7.65 -9.01
C GLU A 15 -36.75 -7.53 -7.50
N GLU A 16 -37.79 -7.59 -6.67
CA GLU A 16 -37.66 -7.62 -5.21
C GLU A 16 -36.90 -8.86 -4.71
N HIS A 17 -37.20 -10.03 -5.27
CA HIS A 17 -36.48 -11.26 -4.94
C HIS A 17 -35.00 -11.19 -5.36
N PHE A 18 -34.68 -10.58 -6.50
CA PHE A 18 -33.30 -10.35 -6.94
C PHE A 18 -32.55 -9.35 -6.05
N LEU A 19 -33.20 -8.26 -5.66
CA LEU A 19 -32.62 -7.23 -4.79
C LEU A 19 -32.37 -7.78 -3.37
N THR A 20 -33.31 -8.54 -2.83
CA THR A 20 -33.17 -9.18 -1.51
C THR A 20 -32.04 -10.21 -1.51
N THR A 21 -31.93 -11.05 -2.54
CA THR A 21 -30.79 -11.99 -2.66
C THR A 21 -29.46 -11.29 -2.83
N LYS A 22 -29.37 -10.22 -3.63
CA LYS A 22 -28.14 -9.42 -3.78
C LYS A 22 -27.74 -8.77 -2.45
N LYS A 23 -28.70 -8.19 -1.72
CA LYS A 23 -28.47 -7.58 -0.40
C LYS A 23 -27.99 -8.58 0.63
N GLN A 24 -28.59 -9.78 0.68
CA GLN A 24 -28.16 -10.86 1.58
C GLN A 24 -26.75 -11.37 1.25
N LYS A 25 -26.42 -11.56 -0.03
CA LYS A 25 -25.07 -11.94 -0.46
C LYS A 25 -24.04 -10.87 -0.07
N TRP A 26 -24.37 -9.60 -0.29
CA TRP A 26 -23.50 -8.48 0.07
C TRP A 26 -23.30 -8.38 1.58
N LYS A 27 -24.37 -8.50 2.37
CA LYS A 27 -24.29 -8.54 3.84
C LYS A 27 -23.39 -9.67 4.33
N LYS A 28 -23.58 -10.90 3.83
CA LYS A 28 -22.70 -12.03 4.17
C LYS A 28 -21.25 -11.79 3.77
N PHE A 29 -21.00 -11.17 2.62
CA PHE A 29 -19.66 -10.79 2.18
C PHE A 29 -19.01 -9.79 3.15
N VAL A 30 -19.72 -8.70 3.47
CA VAL A 30 -19.26 -7.66 4.41
C VAL A 30 -18.98 -8.28 5.79
N ASP A 31 -19.93 -9.05 6.32
CA ASP A 31 -19.79 -9.72 7.61
C ASP A 31 -18.55 -10.62 7.63
N ASN A 32 -18.32 -11.43 6.60
CA ASN A 32 -17.14 -12.30 6.51
C ASN A 32 -15.82 -11.51 6.31
N TYR A 33 -15.88 -10.40 5.58
CA TYR A 33 -14.73 -9.56 5.27
C TYR A 33 -14.21 -8.86 6.53
N PHE A 34 -15.10 -8.29 7.36
CA PHE A 34 -14.75 -7.57 8.60
C PHE A 34 -14.75 -8.43 9.87
N LYS A 35 -15.12 -9.71 9.78
CA LYS A 35 -15.09 -10.60 10.94
C LYS A 35 -13.64 -10.89 11.36
N LEU A 36 -13.29 -10.41 12.55
CA LEU A 36 -12.09 -10.79 13.28
C LEU A 36 -12.35 -12.07 14.08
N ASN A 37 -11.45 -13.03 13.94
CA ASN A 37 -11.36 -14.18 14.83
C ASN A 37 -9.98 -14.17 15.51
N THR A 38 -9.82 -14.95 16.57
CA THR A 38 -8.56 -14.99 17.34
C THR A 38 -7.37 -15.31 16.44
N LYS A 39 -7.52 -16.22 15.46
CA LYS A 39 -6.47 -16.56 14.49
C LYS A 39 -5.98 -15.35 13.68
N LYS A 40 -6.91 -14.57 13.11
CA LYS A 40 -6.61 -13.35 12.34
C LYS A 40 -5.91 -12.32 13.23
N ILE A 41 -6.39 -12.12 14.46
CA ILE A 41 -5.78 -11.17 15.42
C ILE A 41 -4.35 -11.59 15.75
N THR A 42 -4.11 -12.87 16.06
CA THR A 42 -2.76 -13.39 16.32
C THR A 42 -1.84 -13.20 15.11
N TYR A 43 -2.32 -13.51 13.91
CA TYR A 43 -1.53 -13.37 12.68
C TYR A 43 -1.21 -11.91 12.34
N LEU A 44 -2.19 -11.03 12.47
CA LEU A 44 -2.02 -9.57 12.32
C LEU A 44 -1.00 -9.01 13.32
N SER A 45 -1.07 -9.45 14.58
CA SER A 45 -0.12 -9.03 15.63
C SER A 45 1.30 -9.53 15.34
N LEU A 46 1.44 -10.78 14.85
CA LEU A 46 2.74 -11.34 14.46
C LEU A 46 3.34 -10.55 13.29
N LEU A 47 2.55 -10.26 12.25
CA LEU A 47 3.03 -9.49 11.10
C LEU A 47 3.37 -8.05 11.46
N LEU A 48 2.65 -7.44 12.41
CA LEU A 48 3.01 -6.13 12.95
C LEU A 48 4.34 -6.18 13.72
N ALA A 49 4.57 -7.22 14.52
CA ALA A 49 5.86 -7.40 15.20
C ALA A 49 7.01 -7.59 14.19
N VAL A 50 6.80 -8.40 13.14
CA VAL A 50 7.77 -8.56 12.04
C VAL A 50 8.00 -7.24 11.31
N ASN A 51 6.96 -6.46 11.08
CA ASN A 51 7.06 -5.13 10.47
C ASN A 51 7.99 -4.21 11.27
N VAL A 52 7.74 -4.07 12.57
CA VAL A 52 8.55 -3.24 13.48
C VAL A 52 10.00 -3.73 13.51
N LEU A 53 10.20 -5.05 13.60
CA LEU A 53 11.53 -5.66 13.61
C LEU A 53 12.28 -5.41 12.29
N LEU A 54 11.63 -5.56 11.14
CA LEU A 54 12.23 -5.25 9.84
C LEU A 54 12.63 -3.78 9.74
N SER A 55 11.78 -2.88 10.22
CA SER A 55 12.08 -1.45 10.24
C SER A 55 13.25 -1.11 11.15
N PHE A 56 13.33 -1.75 12.32
CA PHE A 56 14.47 -1.61 13.22
C PHE A 56 15.77 -2.10 12.58
N ILE A 57 15.74 -3.26 11.90
CA ILE A 57 16.90 -3.78 11.15
C ILE A 57 17.30 -2.80 10.04
N CYS A 58 16.34 -2.30 9.27
CA CYS A 58 16.60 -1.31 8.22
C CYS A 58 17.19 -0.02 8.80
N PHE A 59 16.69 0.43 9.95
CA PHE A 59 17.22 1.60 10.63
C PHE A 59 18.70 1.39 11.04
N ILE A 60 19.04 0.26 11.67
CA ILE A 60 20.43 0.00 12.07
C ILE A 60 21.36 -0.15 10.85
N THR A 61 20.92 -0.89 9.83
CA THR A 61 21.79 -1.30 8.72
C THR A 61 21.85 -0.29 7.57
N LEU A 62 20.71 0.36 7.27
CA LEU A 62 20.54 1.24 6.11
C LEU A 62 20.45 2.73 6.48
N SER A 63 20.49 3.10 7.76
CA SER A 63 20.55 4.52 8.17
C SER A 63 21.70 5.28 7.52
N LYS A 64 22.86 4.64 7.32
CA LYS A 64 24.02 5.25 6.65
C LYS A 64 23.81 5.47 5.14
N VAL A 65 22.84 4.76 4.55
CA VAL A 65 22.46 4.87 3.13
C VAL A 65 21.32 5.88 2.96
N ALA A 66 20.84 6.49 4.05
CA ALA A 66 19.79 7.49 3.99
C ALA A 66 20.27 8.74 3.24
N PHE A 67 19.71 8.99 2.06
CA PHE A 67 20.02 10.19 1.30
C PHE A 67 19.29 11.37 1.94
N LEU A 68 20.04 12.44 2.28
CA LEU A 68 19.54 13.64 2.95
C LEU A 68 18.90 13.42 4.33
N GLY A 69 19.11 12.27 4.96
CA GLY A 69 18.63 11.95 6.32
C GLY A 69 17.15 11.55 6.41
N PHE A 70 16.32 11.96 5.44
CA PHE A 70 14.88 11.66 5.41
C PHE A 70 14.47 10.57 4.40
N LEU A 71 15.25 10.31 3.34
CA LEU A 71 14.96 9.22 2.40
C LEU A 71 15.57 7.92 2.93
N ARG A 72 14.74 7.02 3.47
CA ARG A 72 15.18 5.73 4.04
C ARG A 72 14.54 4.54 3.32
N VAL A 73 15.38 3.53 3.03
CA VAL A 73 14.93 2.29 2.41
C VAL A 73 14.33 1.44 3.52
N GLU A 74 13.06 1.10 3.37
CA GLU A 74 12.36 0.29 4.34
C GLU A 74 11.82 -0.98 3.71
N LEU A 75 12.07 -2.11 4.36
CA LEU A 75 11.55 -3.42 3.96
C LEU A 75 10.21 -3.75 4.62
N SER A 76 9.67 -2.85 5.45
CA SER A 76 8.40 -3.08 6.14
C SER A 76 7.20 -3.17 5.21
N PHE A 77 7.28 -2.55 4.04
CA PHE A 77 6.16 -2.53 3.08
C PHE A 77 5.75 -3.95 2.64
N VAL A 78 6.71 -4.89 2.55
CA VAL A 78 6.43 -6.29 2.22
C VAL A 78 5.38 -6.91 3.15
N THR A 79 5.44 -6.60 4.44
CA THR A 79 4.52 -7.17 5.44
C THR A 79 3.08 -6.75 5.17
N TYR A 80 2.84 -5.52 4.68
CA TYR A 80 1.50 -5.06 4.36
C TYR A 80 0.91 -5.78 3.14
N ILE A 81 1.74 -6.10 2.15
CA ILE A 81 1.33 -6.93 1.00
C ILE A 81 0.97 -8.35 1.50
N VAL A 82 1.76 -8.91 2.41
CA VAL A 82 1.46 -10.21 3.03
C VAL A 82 0.14 -10.17 3.79
N ILE A 83 -0.12 -9.12 4.58
CA ILE A 83 -1.40 -8.94 5.30
C ILE A 83 -2.57 -8.87 4.31
N TRP A 84 -2.42 -8.12 3.22
CA TRP A 84 -3.46 -8.02 2.20
C TRP A 84 -3.81 -9.37 1.60
N LYS A 85 -2.78 -10.14 1.23
CA LYS A 85 -2.95 -11.45 0.61
C LYS A 85 -3.51 -12.49 1.59
N SER A 86 -3.14 -12.41 2.87
CA SER A 86 -3.53 -13.39 3.90
C SER A 86 -4.86 -13.08 4.59
N VAL A 87 -5.22 -11.80 4.71
CA VAL A 87 -6.41 -11.36 5.47
C VAL A 87 -7.34 -10.56 4.57
N ASN A 88 -7.02 -9.29 4.29
CA ASN A 88 -7.68 -8.44 3.29
C ASN A 88 -7.00 -7.06 3.22
N SER A 89 -7.45 -6.21 2.29
CA SER A 89 -6.89 -4.86 2.09
C SER A 89 -7.22 -3.89 3.21
N PHE A 90 -8.40 -3.98 3.83
CA PHE A 90 -8.78 -3.10 4.93
C PHE A 90 -7.83 -3.21 6.13
N TYR A 91 -7.52 -4.44 6.58
CA TYR A 91 -6.56 -4.64 7.67
C TYR A 91 -5.13 -4.29 7.27
N ALA A 92 -4.75 -4.49 6.00
CA ALA A 92 -3.45 -4.01 5.51
C ALA A 92 -3.33 -2.49 5.62
N THR A 93 -4.37 -1.73 5.25
CA THR A 93 -4.43 -0.27 5.40
C THR A 93 -4.32 0.17 6.86
N ILE A 94 -5.08 -0.46 7.77
CA ILE A 94 -4.96 -0.18 9.22
C ILE A 94 -3.54 -0.45 9.70
N MET A 95 -2.93 -1.54 9.24
CA MET A 95 -1.58 -1.93 9.66
C MET A 95 -0.49 -1.04 9.07
N ILE A 96 -0.68 -0.46 7.88
CA ILE A 96 0.19 0.60 7.38
C ILE A 96 0.19 1.78 8.36
N PHE A 97 -1.00 2.23 8.78
CA PHE A 97 -1.13 3.30 9.75
C PHE A 97 -0.46 2.96 11.09
N LEU A 98 -0.87 1.87 11.74
CA LEU A 98 -0.31 1.48 13.03
C LEU A 98 1.20 1.19 12.96
N GLY A 99 1.64 0.47 11.93
CA GLY A 99 3.02 0.08 11.73
C GLY A 99 3.96 1.26 11.54
N THR A 100 3.52 2.34 10.88
CA THR A 100 4.29 3.57 10.79
C THR A 100 4.31 4.33 12.13
N TRP A 101 3.16 4.50 12.78
CA TRP A 101 3.06 5.36 13.96
C TRP A 101 3.64 4.75 15.25
N ILE A 102 3.66 3.42 15.39
CA ILE A 102 4.34 2.76 16.52
C ILE A 102 5.84 3.08 16.57
N ARG A 103 6.43 3.47 15.44
CA ARG A 103 7.85 3.83 15.35
C ARG A 103 8.14 5.22 15.90
N PHE A 104 7.12 6.08 15.95
CA PHE A 104 7.26 7.44 16.40
C PHE A 104 7.68 7.46 17.87
N GLY A 105 8.77 8.16 18.17
CA GLY A 105 9.30 8.31 19.53
C GLY A 105 10.26 7.20 19.99
N TRP A 106 10.28 6.04 19.29
CA TRP A 106 11.18 4.93 19.66
C TRP A 106 12.25 4.62 18.60
N ILE A 107 11.86 4.55 17.33
CA ILE A 107 12.79 4.30 16.23
C ILE A 107 13.11 5.61 15.50
N ASP A 108 12.09 6.43 15.28
CA ASP A 108 12.23 7.69 14.57
C ASP A 108 11.51 8.83 15.29
N ASN A 109 12.18 9.98 15.34
CA ASN A 109 11.60 11.22 15.86
C ASN A 109 11.23 12.19 14.73
N ASP A 110 11.51 11.84 13.47
CA ASP A 110 11.13 12.63 12.30
C ASP A 110 9.66 12.39 11.91
N PHE A 111 8.77 13.22 12.46
CA PHE A 111 7.34 13.10 12.17
C PHE A 111 6.99 13.39 10.71
N VAL A 112 7.72 14.28 10.03
CA VAL A 112 7.49 14.59 8.60
C VAL A 112 7.91 13.40 7.74
N GLY A 113 9.02 12.75 8.11
CA GLY A 113 9.48 11.50 7.53
C GLY A 113 8.45 10.38 7.68
N LEU A 114 7.86 10.22 8.86
CA LEU A 114 6.81 9.23 9.11
C LEU A 114 5.52 9.53 8.34
N ILE A 115 5.12 10.80 8.21
CA ILE A 115 3.97 11.20 7.37
C ILE A 115 4.24 10.85 5.91
N SER A 116 5.41 11.23 5.39
CA SER A 116 5.85 10.92 4.03
C SER A 116 5.82 9.41 3.78
N LEU A 117 6.37 8.64 4.72
CA LEU A 117 6.42 7.20 4.67
C LEU A 117 5.01 6.59 4.63
N ASN A 118 4.12 7.02 5.53
CA ASN A 118 2.76 6.50 5.62
C ASN A 118 1.97 6.77 4.34
N ILE A 119 2.01 8.01 3.83
CA ILE A 119 1.33 8.41 2.59
C ILE A 119 1.89 7.62 1.42
N SER A 120 3.22 7.51 1.31
CA SER A 120 3.88 6.77 0.24
C SER A 120 3.47 5.29 0.23
N ASP A 121 3.50 4.64 1.39
CA ASP A 121 3.14 3.22 1.52
C ASP A 121 1.65 3.01 1.25
N LEU A 122 0.77 3.90 1.71
CA LEU A 122 -0.66 3.86 1.37
C LEU A 122 -0.90 4.01 -0.13
N LEU A 123 -0.24 4.98 -0.78
CA LEU A 123 -0.34 5.19 -2.22
C LEU A 123 0.16 3.96 -2.98
N ALA A 124 1.33 3.43 -2.63
CA ALA A 124 1.86 2.23 -3.27
C ALA A 124 0.94 1.03 -3.10
N PHE A 125 0.40 0.82 -1.90
CA PHE A 125 -0.52 -0.26 -1.63
C PHE A 125 -1.80 -0.17 -2.48
N TRP A 126 -2.46 0.99 -2.47
CA TRP A 126 -3.73 1.18 -3.18
C TRP A 126 -3.57 1.22 -4.70
N ILE A 127 -2.52 1.86 -5.21
CA ILE A 127 -2.23 1.87 -6.65
C ILE A 127 -1.92 0.44 -7.12
N TYR A 128 -1.07 -0.30 -6.41
CA TYR A 128 -0.80 -1.69 -6.74
C TYR A 128 -2.07 -2.54 -6.73
N LEU A 129 -2.91 -2.41 -5.70
CA LEU A 129 -4.16 -3.14 -5.59
C LEU A 129 -5.13 -2.82 -6.73
N LEU A 130 -5.26 -1.54 -7.10
CA LEU A 130 -6.07 -1.09 -8.23
C LEU A 130 -5.57 -1.68 -9.55
N LEU A 131 -4.27 -1.57 -9.82
CA LEU A 131 -3.66 -2.10 -11.04
C LEU A 131 -3.78 -3.62 -11.14
N ASN A 132 -3.56 -4.33 -10.04
CA ASN A 132 -3.70 -5.77 -9.99
C ASN A 132 -5.15 -6.19 -10.25
N MET A 133 -6.14 -5.48 -9.69
CA MET A 133 -7.56 -5.71 -10.01
C MET A 133 -7.88 -5.41 -11.48
N LEU A 134 -7.34 -4.33 -12.06
CA LEU A 134 -7.56 -4.01 -13.47
C LEU A 134 -6.96 -5.09 -14.38
N PHE A 135 -5.70 -5.47 -14.17
CA PHE A 135 -5.05 -6.49 -14.99
C PHE A 135 -5.63 -7.89 -14.82
N SER A 136 -6.16 -8.24 -13.64
CA SER A 136 -6.88 -9.50 -13.41
C SER A 136 -8.12 -9.67 -14.30
N ARG A 137 -8.72 -8.56 -14.77
CA ARG A 137 -9.85 -8.61 -15.71
C ARG A 137 -9.42 -8.95 -17.13
N PHE A 138 -8.18 -8.63 -17.50
CA PHE A 138 -7.66 -8.83 -18.86
C PHE A 138 -6.83 -10.10 -18.99
N ILE A 139 -6.23 -10.59 -17.90
CA ILE A 139 -5.29 -11.70 -17.91
C ILE A 139 -5.92 -12.95 -17.30
N ASN A 140 -5.95 -14.05 -18.07
CA ASN A 140 -6.54 -15.30 -17.61
C ASN A 140 -5.62 -16.04 -16.62
N HIS A 141 -6.03 -16.20 -15.37
CA HIS A 141 -5.22 -16.74 -14.26
C HIS A 141 -4.83 -18.22 -14.35
N LYS A 142 -5.33 -18.96 -15.35
CA LYS A 142 -5.14 -20.41 -15.45
C LYS A 142 -3.67 -20.85 -15.64
N LYS A 143 -2.78 -19.95 -16.06
CA LYS A 143 -1.35 -20.25 -16.25
C LYS A 143 -0.50 -19.51 -15.22
N LYS A 144 0.45 -20.22 -14.60
CA LYS A 144 1.42 -19.65 -13.64
C LYS A 144 2.20 -18.46 -14.22
N VAL A 145 2.56 -18.51 -15.50
CA VAL A 145 3.22 -17.41 -16.23
C VAL A 145 2.38 -16.12 -16.21
N ASN A 146 1.07 -16.24 -16.40
CA ASN A 146 0.15 -15.10 -16.45
C ASN A 146 0.05 -14.39 -15.09
N PHE A 147 0.18 -15.15 -13.99
CA PHE A 147 0.25 -14.58 -12.64
C PHE A 147 1.48 -13.69 -12.46
N TYR A 148 2.68 -14.17 -12.85
CA TYR A 148 3.90 -13.35 -12.73
C TYR A 148 3.86 -12.14 -13.65
N LEU A 149 3.41 -12.30 -14.89
CA LEU A 149 3.30 -11.21 -15.85
C LEU A 149 2.39 -10.09 -15.32
N MET A 150 1.24 -10.45 -14.77
CA MET A 150 0.30 -9.51 -14.15
C MET A 150 0.93 -8.77 -12.98
N ASN A 151 1.62 -9.49 -12.09
CA ASN A 151 2.27 -8.88 -10.93
C ASN A 151 3.41 -7.95 -11.36
N ILE A 152 4.27 -8.37 -12.27
CA ILE A 152 5.36 -7.55 -12.81
C ILE A 152 4.80 -6.28 -13.47
N ALA A 153 3.76 -6.39 -14.30
CA ALA A 153 3.12 -5.24 -14.91
C ALA A 153 2.51 -4.28 -13.86
N SER A 154 1.83 -4.83 -12.85
CA SER A 154 1.26 -4.05 -11.73
C SER A 154 2.35 -3.33 -10.95
N PHE A 155 3.46 -4.00 -10.65
CA PHE A 155 4.57 -3.44 -9.88
C PHE A 155 5.29 -2.35 -10.64
N SER A 156 5.64 -2.60 -11.91
CA SER A 156 6.34 -1.60 -12.73
C SER A 156 5.53 -0.32 -12.85
N LEU A 157 4.23 -0.44 -13.13
CA LEU A 157 3.36 0.74 -13.25
C LEU A 157 3.11 1.41 -11.89
N CYS A 158 2.94 0.63 -10.81
CA CYS A 158 2.84 1.17 -9.45
C CYS A 158 4.08 1.97 -9.06
N ILE A 159 5.27 1.45 -9.31
CA ILE A 159 6.55 2.11 -9.00
C ILE A 159 6.63 3.46 -9.72
N VAL A 160 6.32 3.50 -11.02
CA VAL A 160 6.35 4.73 -11.81
C VAL A 160 5.31 5.73 -11.28
N SER A 161 4.06 5.30 -11.07
CA SER A 161 2.99 6.18 -10.60
C SER A 161 3.29 6.75 -9.21
N VAL A 162 3.67 5.90 -8.25
CA VAL A 162 3.99 6.34 -6.88
C VAL A 162 5.22 7.23 -6.87
N GLY A 163 6.25 6.90 -7.66
CA GLY A 163 7.45 7.72 -7.79
C GLY A 163 7.12 9.14 -8.24
N LEU A 164 6.30 9.27 -9.29
CA LEU A 164 5.88 10.59 -9.79
C LEU A 164 5.02 11.35 -8.77
N ILE A 165 4.05 10.68 -8.14
CA ILE A 165 3.19 11.31 -7.12
C ILE A 165 4.05 11.75 -5.92
N ASN A 166 5.02 10.95 -5.50
CA ASN A 166 5.91 11.29 -4.39
C ASN A 166 6.84 12.46 -4.72
N VAL A 167 7.27 12.61 -5.97
CA VAL A 167 7.99 13.83 -6.40
C VAL A 167 7.09 15.05 -6.23
N ILE A 168 5.84 14.98 -6.69
CA ILE A 168 4.87 16.08 -6.54
C ILE A 168 4.64 16.40 -5.06
N LEU A 169 4.34 15.39 -4.23
CA LEU A 169 4.11 15.56 -2.80
C LEU A 169 5.31 16.14 -2.06
N ASN A 170 6.53 15.76 -2.47
CA ASN A 170 7.74 16.33 -1.88
C ASN A 170 7.83 17.82 -2.14
N PHE A 171 7.58 18.25 -3.38
CA PHE A 171 7.66 19.65 -3.74
C PHE A 171 6.53 20.52 -3.22
N THR A 172 5.30 19.99 -3.19
CA THR A 172 4.12 20.76 -2.80
C THR A 172 3.89 20.80 -1.30
N PHE A 173 4.32 19.76 -0.57
CA PHE A 173 3.90 19.56 0.81
C PHE A 173 5.03 19.19 1.77
N LEU A 174 5.77 18.11 1.49
CA LEU A 174 6.73 17.60 2.47
C LEU A 174 7.92 18.53 2.67
N LEU A 175 8.52 19.05 1.61
CA LEU A 175 9.68 19.92 1.72
C LEU A 175 9.35 21.25 2.41
N PRO A 176 8.23 21.93 2.09
CA PRO A 176 7.73 23.04 2.91
C PRO A 176 7.54 22.69 4.38
N MET A 177 7.02 21.50 4.70
CA MET A 177 6.90 21.04 6.10
C MET A 177 8.25 20.87 6.79
N TYR A 178 9.23 20.25 6.12
CA TYR A 178 10.59 20.11 6.67
C TYR A 178 11.18 21.47 7.04
N ILE A 179 10.99 22.47 6.18
CA ILE A 179 11.51 23.83 6.39
C ILE A 179 10.78 24.51 7.55
N TYR A 180 9.45 24.46 7.55
CA TYR A 180 8.64 25.14 8.56
C TYR A 180 8.81 24.54 9.96
N PHE A 181 8.75 23.21 10.09
CA PHE A 181 8.71 22.55 11.39
C PHE A 181 10.08 22.24 11.98
N LEU A 182 11.08 21.98 11.13
CA LEU A 182 12.42 21.66 11.62
C LEU A 182 13.37 22.86 11.57
N GLY A 183 12.96 23.97 10.95
CA GLY A 183 13.67 25.25 11.01
C GLY A 183 15.07 25.24 10.40
N TYR A 184 15.42 24.21 9.61
CA TYR A 184 16.78 24.05 9.09
C TYR A 184 17.16 25.10 8.02
N TYR A 185 16.18 25.69 7.33
CA TYR A 185 16.41 26.58 6.19
C TYR A 185 15.39 27.72 6.14
N SER A 186 15.74 28.83 5.47
CA SER A 186 14.86 30.00 5.29
C SER A 186 13.84 29.82 4.16
N SER A 187 14.15 28.99 3.16
CA SER A 187 13.26 28.68 2.03
C SER A 187 13.65 27.36 1.35
N THR A 188 12.74 26.85 0.50
CA THR A 188 12.97 25.64 -0.31
C THR A 188 14.10 25.83 -1.32
N GLU A 189 14.17 27.01 -1.93
CA GLU A 189 15.22 27.34 -2.88
C GLU A 189 16.59 27.37 -2.20
N TYR A 190 16.68 27.96 -1.00
CA TYR A 190 17.92 28.00 -0.23
C TYR A 190 18.39 26.60 0.21
N PHE A 191 17.46 25.71 0.57
CA PHE A 191 17.76 24.30 0.84
C PHE A 191 18.39 23.61 -0.38
N LEU A 192 17.75 23.74 -1.55
CA LEU A 192 18.23 23.12 -2.78
C LEU A 192 19.58 23.70 -3.23
N GLU A 193 19.75 25.02 -3.11
CA GLU A 193 21.02 25.70 -3.39
C GLU A 193 22.15 25.23 -2.47
N THR A 194 21.87 25.07 -1.16
CA THR A 194 22.84 24.53 -0.19
C THR A 194 23.33 23.15 -0.59
N LEU A 195 22.45 22.32 -1.15
CA LEU A 195 22.77 20.99 -1.64
C LEU A 195 23.35 20.97 -3.06
N LYS A 196 23.47 22.13 -3.71
CA LYS A 196 23.83 22.26 -5.14
C LYS A 196 22.93 21.43 -6.05
N LEU A 197 21.66 21.29 -5.66
CA LEU A 197 20.65 20.57 -6.41
C LEU A 197 19.72 21.57 -7.08
N ASN A 198 19.29 21.26 -8.31
CA ASN A 198 18.13 21.92 -8.89
C ASN A 198 16.88 21.05 -8.68
N TRP A 199 15.71 21.64 -8.91
CA TRP A 199 14.42 20.95 -8.76
C TRP A 199 14.35 19.65 -9.57
N PHE A 200 14.88 19.65 -10.80
CA PHE A 200 14.85 18.45 -11.65
C PHE A 200 15.68 17.30 -11.05
N LEU A 201 16.91 17.56 -10.63
CA LEU A 201 17.82 16.57 -10.07
C LEU A 201 17.30 16.04 -8.73
N TYR A 202 16.78 16.91 -7.86
CA TYR A 202 16.15 16.49 -6.61
C TYR A 202 14.92 15.61 -6.86
N GLY A 203 14.09 15.96 -7.84
CA GLY A 203 12.96 15.14 -8.28
C GLY A 203 13.39 13.76 -8.78
N LEU A 204 14.44 13.68 -9.60
CA LEU A 204 15.00 12.41 -10.07
C LEU A 204 15.52 11.54 -8.92
N ILE A 205 16.15 12.16 -7.91
CA ILE A 205 16.64 11.43 -6.74
C ILE A 205 15.47 10.85 -5.95
N ILE A 206 14.42 11.64 -5.67
CA ILE A 206 13.21 11.16 -4.98
C ILE A 206 12.57 10.02 -5.76
N PHE A 207 12.43 10.18 -7.08
CA PHE A 207 11.87 9.16 -7.95
C PHE A 207 12.68 7.86 -7.89
N GLY A 208 14.00 7.96 -8.12
CA GLY A 208 14.90 6.81 -8.11
C GLY A 208 14.92 6.10 -6.76
N PHE A 209 14.87 6.86 -5.67
CA PHE A 209 14.82 6.31 -4.32
C PHE A 209 13.54 5.53 -4.06
N ASN A 210 12.37 6.09 -4.41
CA ASN A 210 11.09 5.41 -4.29
C ASN A 210 11.04 4.16 -5.19
N ALA A 211 11.57 4.26 -6.41
CA ALA A 211 11.65 3.12 -7.32
C ALA A 211 12.49 1.99 -6.73
N LEU A 212 13.66 2.29 -6.15
CA LEU A 212 14.50 1.31 -5.48
C LEU A 212 13.79 0.69 -4.27
N LYS A 213 13.21 1.51 -3.39
CA LYS A 213 12.49 1.06 -2.19
C LYS A 213 11.41 0.04 -2.55
N TYR A 214 10.51 0.38 -3.48
CA TYR A 214 9.40 -0.50 -3.82
C TYR A 214 9.84 -1.70 -4.67
N SER A 215 10.86 -1.56 -5.52
CA SER A 215 11.41 -2.69 -6.27
C SER A 215 11.89 -3.80 -5.33
N ILE A 216 12.66 -3.45 -4.29
CA ILE A 216 13.16 -4.44 -3.32
C ILE A 216 11.99 -5.13 -2.60
N ASN A 217 11.00 -4.37 -2.12
CA ASN A 217 9.84 -4.95 -1.42
C ASN A 217 9.03 -5.88 -2.33
N PHE A 218 8.79 -5.50 -3.59
CA PHE A 218 8.06 -6.34 -4.53
C PHE A 218 8.85 -7.58 -4.95
N ILE A 219 10.17 -7.49 -5.12
CA ILE A 219 11.03 -8.66 -5.38
C ILE A 219 10.90 -9.66 -4.22
N ILE A 220 11.04 -9.19 -2.97
CA ILE A 220 10.90 -10.06 -1.79
C ILE A 220 9.50 -10.70 -1.78
N TYR A 221 8.45 -9.92 -2.02
CA TYR A 221 7.08 -10.44 -2.08
C TYR A 221 6.91 -11.55 -3.13
N ILE A 222 7.39 -11.34 -4.36
CA ILE A 222 7.32 -12.36 -5.42
C ILE A 222 8.06 -13.64 -4.98
N SER A 223 9.25 -13.50 -4.39
CA SER A 223 10.07 -14.63 -3.95
C SER A 223 9.38 -15.48 -2.87
N ILE A 224 8.59 -14.86 -1.98
CA ILE A 224 7.88 -15.58 -0.92
C ILE A 224 6.45 -15.97 -1.27
N HIS A 225 5.91 -15.49 -2.40
CA HIS A 225 4.50 -15.61 -2.74
C HIS A 225 4.01 -17.08 -2.79
N GLU A 226 4.76 -17.98 -3.42
CA GLU A 226 4.37 -19.40 -3.49
C GLU A 226 4.32 -20.07 -2.12
N THR A 227 5.24 -19.67 -1.23
CA THR A 227 5.27 -20.17 0.15
C THR A 227 4.07 -19.65 0.92
N LEU A 228 3.71 -18.38 0.74
CA LEU A 228 2.52 -17.78 1.34
C LEU A 228 1.24 -18.48 0.89
N ASP A 229 1.07 -18.76 -0.40
CA ASP A 229 -0.13 -19.44 -0.91
C ASP A 229 -0.33 -20.83 -0.26
N LYS A 230 0.76 -21.55 0.05
CA LYS A 230 0.70 -22.85 0.76
C LYS A 230 0.32 -22.72 2.24
N ILE A 231 0.66 -21.60 2.87
CA ILE A 231 0.39 -21.33 4.29
C ILE A 231 -1.01 -20.76 4.49
N ILE A 232 -1.41 -19.80 3.64
CA ILE A 232 -2.68 -19.07 3.73
C ILE A 232 -3.88 -20.00 3.51
N PHE A 233 -3.77 -21.02 2.65
CA PHE A 233 -4.84 -21.99 2.45
C PHE A 233 -5.23 -22.77 3.72
N LYS A 234 -4.42 -22.67 4.79
CA LYS A 234 -4.65 -23.32 6.10
C LYS A 234 -5.22 -22.39 7.19
N LEU A 235 -5.42 -21.10 6.90
CA LEU A 235 -5.95 -20.09 7.83
C LEU A 235 -7.45 -19.88 7.68
#